data_AF-A0A6P0LZN2-F1
#
_entry.id   AF-A0A6P0LZN2-F1
#
_cell.length_a   1.000
_cell.length_b   1.000
_cell.length_c   1.000
_cell.angle_alpha   90.00
_cell.angle_beta   90.00
_cell.angle_gamma   90.00
#
_symmetry.space_group_name_H-M   'P 1'
#
loop_
_entity.id
_entity.type
_entity.pdbx_description
1 polymer ?
#
loop_
_entity_poly.entity_id
_entity_poly.type
_entity_poly.pdbx_seq_one_letter_code
_entity_poly.pdbx_strand_id
1 'polypeptide(L)'
;MRLYPTAELHKVWKQWLAAYRQVFNWALEQLKNGFNLKDDLQKAYRSSLVIPDWVRELPGHQAQEACDEAIDAYRQGKANGGEAKFKSCRSKSQTIQFKVGNFKNGTWYPKKTKGLTFKASTPLPSQSEYGTELVYQRGKWYGCFPAHVETEPTKQERVIALDPGNRAFLTGYDGENVLEIGKGDIGRINRLCSHLDQLLSRASKTNDGPSNKWKICRDVR
;
A
#
# COMPACT_ATOMS: atom_id res chain seq x y z
N MET A 1 2.40 8.90 6.38
CA MET A 1 3.36 10.02 6.64
C MET A 1 4.62 9.86 5.80
N ARG A 2 5.26 10.93 5.32
CA ARG A 2 6.45 10.88 4.44
C ARG A 2 7.74 10.77 5.27
N LEU A 3 8.64 9.86 4.88
CA LEU A 3 9.90 9.59 5.58
C LEU A 3 11.14 9.81 4.70
N TYR A 4 12.23 10.20 5.36
CA TYR A 4 13.53 10.54 4.78
C TYR A 4 14.65 9.82 5.57
N PRO A 5 14.95 8.56 5.24
CA PRO A 5 16.04 7.82 5.89
C PRO A 5 17.42 8.34 5.48
N THR A 6 18.39 8.15 6.37
CA THR A 6 19.82 8.17 6.03
C THR A 6 20.14 7.17 4.92
N ALA A 7 21.28 7.33 4.23
CA ALA A 7 21.66 6.47 3.10
C ALA A 7 21.84 5.01 3.54
N GLU A 8 22.36 4.80 4.75
CA GLU A 8 22.57 3.50 5.38
C GLU A 8 21.22 2.84 5.70
N LEU A 9 20.31 3.58 6.35
CA LEU A 9 18.97 3.08 6.67
C LEU A 9 18.14 2.80 5.42
N HIS A 10 18.31 3.60 4.38
CA HIS A 10 17.70 3.35 3.08
C HIS A 10 18.09 1.97 2.54
N LYS A 11 19.39 1.62 2.57
CA LYS A 11 19.88 0.31 2.13
C LYS A 11 19.26 -0.82 2.95
N VAL A 12 19.23 -0.68 4.28
CA VAL A 12 18.59 -1.65 5.20
C VAL A 12 17.12 -1.86 4.85
N TRP A 13 16.33 -0.79 4.72
CA TRP A 13 14.92 -0.90 4.39
C TRP A 13 14.69 -1.48 2.98
N LYS A 14 15.54 -1.17 2.00
CA LYS A 14 15.49 -1.80 0.67
C LYS A 14 15.78 -3.29 0.72
N GLN A 15 16.74 -3.72 1.54
CA GLN A 15 17.03 -5.14 1.75
C GLN A 15 15.85 -5.84 2.42
N TRP A 16 15.26 -5.24 3.45
CA TRP A 16 14.05 -5.77 4.08
C TRP A 16 12.89 -5.91 3.09
N LEU A 17 12.66 -4.92 2.21
CA LEU A 17 11.63 -5.01 1.17
C LEU A 17 11.87 -6.18 0.21
N ALA A 18 13.12 -6.36 -0.22
CA ALA A 18 13.48 -7.45 -1.11
C ALA A 18 13.28 -8.81 -0.43
N ALA A 19 13.62 -8.91 0.86
CA ALA A 19 13.53 -10.14 1.64
C ALA A 19 12.07 -10.50 1.91
N TYR A 20 11.27 -9.51 2.34
CA TYR A 20 9.83 -9.65 2.55
C TYR A 20 9.12 -10.14 1.28
N ARG A 21 9.46 -9.57 0.12
CA ARG A 21 8.94 -10.02 -1.19
C ARG A 21 9.31 -11.48 -1.49
N GLN A 22 10.55 -11.86 -1.22
CA GLN A 22 11.01 -13.22 -1.49
C GLN A 22 10.28 -14.23 -0.60
N VAL A 23 10.11 -13.94 0.70
CA VAL A 23 9.36 -14.80 1.62
C VAL A 23 7.91 -14.94 1.18
N PHE A 24 7.25 -13.83 0.84
CA PHE A 24 5.88 -13.83 0.32
C PHE A 24 5.76 -14.69 -0.94
N ASN A 25 6.66 -14.52 -1.91
CA ASN A 25 6.59 -15.26 -3.17
C ASN A 25 6.83 -16.75 -2.96
N TRP A 26 7.78 -17.11 -2.11
CA TRP A 26 8.01 -18.50 -1.73
C TRP A 26 6.77 -19.10 -1.05
N ALA A 27 6.18 -18.38 -0.09
CA ALA A 27 4.98 -18.82 0.63
C ALA A 27 3.82 -19.05 -0.35
N LEU A 28 3.59 -18.10 -1.26
CA LEU A 28 2.54 -18.22 -2.27
C LEU A 28 2.78 -19.38 -3.24
N GLU A 29 4.04 -19.67 -3.59
CA GLU A 29 4.40 -20.83 -4.42
C GLU A 29 4.06 -22.14 -3.72
N GLN A 30 4.41 -22.28 -2.42
CA GLN A 30 4.03 -23.47 -1.65
C GLN A 30 2.50 -23.65 -1.60
N LEU A 31 1.76 -22.57 -1.36
CA LEU A 31 0.29 -22.61 -1.32
C LEU A 31 -0.31 -23.04 -2.68
N LYS A 32 0.24 -22.53 -3.78
CA LYS A 32 -0.19 -22.96 -5.14
C LYS A 32 0.15 -24.42 -5.42
N ASN A 33 1.22 -24.95 -4.83
CA ASN A 33 1.64 -26.35 -4.95
C ASN A 33 0.90 -27.29 -3.97
N GLY A 34 -0.16 -26.81 -3.29
CA GLY A 34 -1.00 -27.64 -2.44
C GLY A 34 -0.54 -27.74 -0.98
N PHE A 35 0.30 -26.81 -0.50
CA PHE A 35 0.67 -26.75 0.91
C PHE A 35 -0.58 -26.68 1.80
N ASN A 36 -0.60 -27.51 2.85
CA ASN A 36 -1.73 -27.59 3.76
C ASN A 36 -1.74 -26.37 4.70
N LEU A 37 -2.80 -25.56 4.61
CA LEU A 37 -2.98 -24.34 5.41
C LEU A 37 -3.02 -24.58 6.93
N LYS A 38 -3.18 -25.83 7.39
CA LYS A 38 -3.09 -26.18 8.82
C LYS A 38 -1.65 -26.26 9.32
N ASP A 39 -0.69 -26.42 8.42
CA ASP A 39 0.73 -26.55 8.75
C ASP A 39 1.39 -25.18 8.88
N ASP A 40 2.45 -25.11 9.68
CA ASP A 40 3.19 -23.87 9.93
C ASP A 40 4.11 -23.53 8.73
N LEU A 41 3.62 -22.65 7.86
CA LEU A 41 4.35 -22.18 6.67
C LEU A 41 5.62 -21.40 7.03
N GLN A 42 5.66 -20.71 8.18
CA GLN A 42 6.87 -20.03 8.66
C GLN A 42 7.93 -21.03 9.08
N LYS A 43 7.55 -22.09 9.79
CA LYS A 43 8.46 -23.18 10.16
C LYS A 43 9.01 -23.87 8.92
N ALA A 44 8.14 -24.17 7.95
CA ALA A 44 8.54 -24.72 6.66
C ALA A 44 9.53 -23.80 5.92
N TYR A 45 9.27 -22.49 5.95
CA TYR A 45 10.18 -21.49 5.37
C TYR A 45 11.55 -21.56 6.04
N ARG A 46 11.61 -21.47 7.39
CA ARG A 46 12.86 -21.48 8.16
C ARG A 46 13.67 -22.76 8.02
N SER A 47 13.01 -23.89 7.81
CA SER A 47 13.65 -25.19 7.58
C SER A 47 14.06 -25.41 6.12
N SER A 48 13.68 -24.52 5.20
CA SER A 48 14.07 -24.62 3.80
C SER A 48 15.57 -24.36 3.63
N LEU A 49 16.26 -25.29 2.97
CA LEU A 49 17.67 -25.15 2.59
C LEU A 49 17.91 -24.04 1.54
N VAL A 50 16.85 -23.46 0.99
CA VAL A 50 16.90 -22.50 -0.12
C VAL A 50 16.87 -21.04 0.36
N ILE A 51 16.87 -20.77 1.67
CA ILE A 51 16.86 -19.39 2.18
C ILE A 51 18.22 -18.72 1.91
N PRO A 52 18.29 -17.69 1.05
CA PRO A 52 19.52 -16.94 0.86
C PRO A 52 19.91 -16.20 2.14
N ASP A 53 21.21 -16.12 2.45
CA ASP A 53 21.69 -15.49 3.68
C ASP A 53 21.20 -14.05 3.86
N TRP A 54 21.10 -13.29 2.76
CA TRP A 54 20.64 -11.91 2.79
C TRP A 54 19.17 -11.74 3.25
N VAL A 55 18.35 -12.81 3.21
CA VAL A 55 16.99 -12.82 3.73
C VAL A 55 16.96 -13.01 5.25
N ARG A 56 17.98 -13.63 5.84
CA ARG A 56 18.09 -13.79 7.31
C ARG A 56 18.27 -12.46 8.03
N GLU A 57 18.66 -11.41 7.31
CA GLU A 57 18.70 -10.03 7.81
C GLU A 57 17.32 -9.42 8.01
N LEU A 58 16.27 -9.98 7.39
CA LEU A 58 14.89 -9.59 7.67
C LEU A 58 14.59 -9.85 9.15
N PRO A 59 13.99 -8.90 9.88
CA PRO A 59 13.69 -9.15 11.28
C PRO A 59 12.63 -10.25 11.42
N GLY A 60 12.70 -11.00 12.52
CA GLY A 60 12.08 -12.33 12.61
C GLY A 60 10.56 -12.36 12.44
N HIS A 61 9.86 -11.30 12.87
CA HIS A 61 8.40 -11.22 12.71
C HIS A 61 7.99 -10.93 11.26
N GLN A 62 8.81 -10.25 10.46
CA GLN A 62 8.45 -9.87 9.07
C GLN A 62 8.36 -11.09 8.16
N ALA A 63 9.14 -12.13 8.43
CA ALA A 63 8.97 -13.40 7.71
C ALA A 63 7.60 -14.04 8.02
N GLN A 64 7.11 -13.91 9.27
CA GLN A 64 5.77 -14.35 9.63
C GLN A 64 4.72 -13.54 8.87
N GLU A 65 4.80 -12.21 8.96
CA GLU A 65 3.88 -11.29 8.28
C GLU A 65 3.83 -11.53 6.78
N ALA A 66 4.97 -11.82 6.14
CA ALA A 66 5.01 -12.12 4.71
C ALA A 66 4.31 -13.45 4.36
N CYS A 67 4.42 -14.47 5.22
CA CYS A 67 3.68 -15.72 5.05
C CYS A 67 2.18 -15.53 5.29
N ASP A 68 1.80 -14.79 6.34
CA ASP A 68 0.41 -14.50 6.67
C ASP A 68 -0.25 -13.69 5.54
N GLU A 69 0.43 -12.67 5.01
CA GLU A 69 -0.04 -11.90 3.85
C GLU A 69 -0.22 -12.78 2.60
N ALA A 70 0.65 -13.77 2.39
CA ALA A 70 0.53 -14.71 1.27
C ALA A 70 -0.68 -15.63 1.43
N ILE A 71 -0.98 -16.09 2.66
CA ILE A 71 -2.16 -16.89 2.99
C ILE A 71 -3.43 -16.08 2.72
N ASP A 72 -3.49 -14.84 3.20
CA ASP A 72 -4.65 -13.96 2.99
C ASP A 72 -4.85 -13.65 1.51
N ALA A 73 -3.78 -13.34 0.77
CA ALA A 73 -3.84 -13.14 -0.66
C ALA A 73 -4.35 -14.40 -1.39
N TYR A 74 -3.88 -15.59 -1.00
CA TYR A 74 -4.30 -16.86 -1.57
C TYR A 74 -5.79 -17.14 -1.33
N ARG A 75 -6.26 -16.96 -0.08
CA ARG A 75 -7.67 -17.11 0.30
C ARG A 75 -8.56 -16.13 -0.46
N GLN A 76 -8.18 -14.85 -0.52
CA GLN A 76 -8.91 -13.81 -1.23
C GLN A 76 -8.99 -14.08 -2.73
N GLY A 77 -7.89 -14.56 -3.32
CA GLY A 77 -7.85 -14.98 -4.73
C GLY A 77 -8.89 -16.05 -5.01
N LYS A 78 -8.90 -17.11 -4.19
CA LYS A 78 -9.87 -18.22 -4.32
C LYS A 78 -11.31 -17.77 -4.10
N ALA A 79 -11.58 -16.95 -3.08
CA ALA A 79 -12.92 -16.42 -2.81
C ALA A 79 -13.49 -15.60 -3.97
N ASN A 80 -12.64 -14.88 -4.70
CA ASN A 80 -13.03 -14.09 -5.85
C ASN A 80 -13.00 -14.87 -7.18
N GLY A 81 -12.88 -16.20 -7.16
CA GLY A 81 -12.81 -17.03 -8.36
C GLY A 81 -11.53 -16.84 -9.20
N GLY A 82 -10.48 -16.26 -8.60
CA GLY A 82 -9.21 -15.98 -9.27
C GLY A 82 -8.01 -16.63 -8.57
N GLU A 83 -6.82 -16.12 -8.90
CA GLU A 83 -5.57 -16.54 -8.29
C GLU A 83 -4.79 -15.35 -7.74
N ALA A 84 -4.16 -15.57 -6.58
CA ALA A 84 -3.15 -14.65 -6.05
C ALA A 84 -1.93 -14.56 -6.97
N LYS A 85 -1.36 -13.36 -7.07
CA LYS A 85 -0.20 -13.05 -7.92
C LYS A 85 1.05 -12.85 -7.08
N PHE A 86 2.19 -13.27 -7.61
CA PHE A 86 3.49 -12.98 -7.02
C PHE A 86 3.76 -11.47 -6.98
N LYS A 87 4.41 -11.01 -5.91
CA LYS A 87 4.88 -9.64 -5.79
C LYS A 87 6.07 -9.42 -6.73
N SER A 88 5.99 -8.36 -7.54
CA SER A 88 7.05 -7.97 -8.48
C SER A 88 8.08 -7.04 -7.85
N CYS A 89 9.36 -7.22 -8.22
CA CYS A 89 10.42 -6.28 -7.88
C CYS A 89 10.24 -4.89 -8.54
N ARG A 90 9.51 -4.84 -9.66
CA ARG A 90 9.22 -3.63 -10.44
C ARG A 90 7.91 -2.96 -10.04
N SER A 91 7.23 -3.45 -9.01
CA SER A 91 6.00 -2.82 -8.53
C SER A 91 6.25 -1.35 -8.15
N LYS A 92 5.32 -0.48 -8.54
CA LYS A 92 5.40 0.97 -8.23
C LYS A 92 5.22 1.27 -6.75
N SER A 93 4.69 0.30 -6.00
CA SER A 93 4.50 0.33 -4.55
C SER A 93 4.85 -1.03 -3.94
N GLN A 94 5.62 -1.02 -2.87
CA GLN A 94 5.96 -2.22 -2.10
C GLN A 94 5.85 -1.88 -0.61
N THR A 95 5.36 -2.82 0.19
CA THR A 95 5.06 -2.61 1.60
C THR A 95 5.72 -3.69 2.45
N ILE A 96 6.16 -3.31 3.65
CA ILE A 96 6.51 -4.21 4.74
C ILE A 96 5.52 -3.97 5.87
N GLN A 97 4.90 -5.03 6.38
CA GLN A 97 4.02 -4.97 7.54
C GLN A 97 4.78 -5.28 8.83
N PHE A 98 4.39 -4.61 9.91
CA PHE A 98 5.01 -4.73 11.21
C PHE A 98 3.92 -4.91 12.27
N LYS A 99 4.00 -6.03 13.01
CA LYS A 99 3.21 -6.23 14.25
C LYS A 99 3.34 -5.09 15.25
N VAL A 100 2.32 -4.99 16.12
CA VAL A 100 2.32 -4.14 17.31
C VAL A 100 3.62 -4.31 18.08
N GLY A 101 4.20 -3.19 18.52
CA GLY A 101 5.44 -3.18 19.31
C GLY A 101 6.74 -3.36 18.53
N ASN A 102 6.71 -3.57 17.21
CA ASN A 102 7.92 -3.51 16.38
C ASN A 102 8.40 -2.06 16.12
N PHE A 103 7.48 -1.09 16.24
CA PHE A 103 7.78 0.33 16.22
C PHE A 103 7.83 0.87 17.66
N LYS A 104 9.03 1.20 18.13
CA LYS A 104 9.30 1.67 19.50
C LYS A 104 10.44 2.68 19.46
N ASN A 105 10.46 3.61 20.42
CA ASN A 105 11.49 4.67 20.50
C ASN A 105 11.64 5.45 19.18
N GLY A 106 10.52 5.69 18.47
CA GLY A 106 10.49 6.43 17.22
C GLY A 106 11.09 5.71 16.00
N THR A 107 11.38 4.40 16.07
CA THR A 107 11.90 3.63 14.92
C THR A 107 11.41 2.18 14.88
N TRP A 108 11.49 1.57 13.71
CA TRP A 108 11.27 0.12 13.53
C TRP A 108 12.51 -0.66 13.92
N TYR A 109 12.35 -1.69 14.75
CA TYR A 109 13.45 -2.55 15.24
C TYR A 109 14.67 -1.78 15.79
N PRO A 110 14.54 -1.08 16.94
CA PRO A 110 15.61 -0.26 17.50
C PRO A 110 16.97 -0.96 17.68
N LYS A 111 16.97 -2.27 17.90
CA LYS A 111 18.20 -3.08 17.97
C LYS A 111 18.88 -3.25 16.61
N LYS A 112 18.11 -3.52 15.54
CA LYS A 112 18.63 -3.71 14.18
C LYS A 112 18.94 -2.38 13.48
N THR A 113 18.24 -1.31 13.82
CA THR A 113 18.47 0.04 13.26
C THR A 113 19.24 0.94 14.22
N LYS A 114 19.99 0.37 15.16
CA LYS A 114 20.72 1.15 16.16
C LYS A 114 21.71 2.09 15.49
N GLY A 115 21.69 3.37 15.85
CA GLY A 115 22.55 4.41 15.26
C GLY A 115 22.09 4.90 13.88
N LEU A 116 21.05 4.29 13.30
CA LEU A 116 20.46 4.72 12.04
C LEU A 116 19.25 5.60 12.31
N THR A 117 19.14 6.69 11.56
CA THR A 117 18.08 7.69 11.76
C THR A 117 17.35 8.01 10.46
N PHE A 118 16.17 8.59 10.61
CA PHE A 118 15.39 9.16 9.52
C PHE A 118 14.64 10.40 10.01
N LYS A 119 14.27 11.29 9.09
CA LYS A 119 13.37 12.42 9.35
C LYS A 119 11.97 12.10 8.85
N ALA A 120 10.94 12.65 9.50
CA ALA A 120 9.55 12.55 9.05
C ALA A 120 9.02 13.94 8.68
N SER A 121 8.09 14.00 7.73
CA SER A 121 7.40 15.25 7.36
C SER A 121 6.48 15.80 8.45
N THR A 122 6.06 14.91 9.35
CA THR A 122 5.12 15.17 10.45
C THR A 122 5.66 14.48 11.70
N PRO A 123 5.36 15.00 12.90
CA PRO A 123 5.73 14.34 14.14
C PRO A 123 5.26 12.88 14.13
N LEU A 124 6.17 11.98 14.48
CA LEU A 124 5.84 10.57 14.66
C LEU A 124 5.46 10.31 16.11
N PRO A 125 4.53 9.36 16.36
CA PRO A 125 4.33 8.88 17.72
C PRO A 125 5.62 8.18 18.19
N SER A 126 5.84 8.11 19.51
CA SER A 126 6.99 7.39 20.07
C SER A 126 6.83 5.86 19.96
N GLN A 127 5.58 5.40 19.96
CA GLN A 127 5.15 4.00 19.81
C GLN A 127 3.79 3.94 19.10
N SER A 128 3.45 2.79 18.52
CA SER A 128 2.17 2.57 17.86
C SER A 128 1.37 1.50 18.62
N GLU A 129 0.09 1.80 18.89
CA GLU A 129 -0.86 0.86 19.49
C GLU A 129 -1.21 -0.28 18.51
N TYR A 130 -1.27 0.04 17.22
CA TYR A 130 -1.59 -0.88 16.13
C TYR A 130 -0.34 -1.28 15.33
N GLY A 131 -0.50 -2.32 14.51
CA GLY A 131 0.51 -2.69 13.51
C GLY A 131 0.80 -1.51 12.57
N THR A 132 2.04 -1.38 12.15
CA THR A 132 2.47 -0.28 11.27
C THR A 132 2.94 -0.83 9.94
N GLU A 133 3.02 0.03 8.92
CA GLU A 133 3.56 -0.36 7.63
C GLU A 133 4.64 0.62 7.16
N LEU A 134 5.64 0.07 6.48
CA LEU A 134 6.64 0.86 5.76
C LEU A 134 6.45 0.65 4.26
N VAL A 135 6.06 1.72 3.56
CA VAL A 135 5.70 1.69 2.15
C VAL A 135 6.77 2.42 1.33
N TYR A 136 7.29 1.76 0.29
CA TYR A 136 8.14 2.38 -0.72
C TYR A 136 7.36 2.52 -2.02
N GLN A 137 7.03 3.75 -2.37
CA GLN A 137 6.23 4.09 -3.53
C GLN A 137 6.93 5.14 -4.37
N ARG A 138 7.15 4.86 -5.67
CA ARG A 138 7.74 5.79 -6.64
C ARG A 138 9.00 6.52 -6.13
N GLY A 139 9.94 5.78 -5.54
CA GLY A 139 11.20 6.34 -5.03
C GLY A 139 11.13 6.95 -3.63
N LYS A 140 9.96 6.89 -2.99
CA LYS A 140 9.65 7.62 -1.75
C LYS A 140 9.19 6.64 -0.65
N TRP A 141 9.74 6.82 0.55
CA TRP A 141 9.33 6.13 1.78
C TRP A 141 8.16 6.81 2.48
N TYR A 142 7.24 6.00 2.99
CA TYR A 142 6.11 6.41 3.79
C TYR A 142 5.93 5.43 4.96
N GLY A 143 5.57 5.96 6.13
CA GLY A 143 5.13 5.16 7.27
C GLY A 143 3.62 5.29 7.44
N CYS A 144 2.93 4.16 7.58
CA CYS A 144 1.51 4.06 7.89
C CYS A 144 1.37 3.70 9.38
N PHE A 145 0.66 4.54 10.11
CA PHE A 145 0.43 4.41 11.54
C PHE A 145 -1.08 4.49 11.76
N PRO A 146 -1.77 3.35 11.95
CA PRO A 146 -3.19 3.36 12.27
C PRO A 146 -3.41 4.03 13.62
N ALA A 147 -4.51 4.77 13.71
CA ALA A 147 -4.96 5.40 14.94
C ALA A 147 -6.44 5.05 15.12
N HIS A 148 -6.83 4.78 16.36
CA HIS A 148 -8.23 4.70 16.70
C HIS A 148 -8.83 6.10 16.64
N VAL A 149 -10.01 6.22 16.03
CA VAL A 149 -10.79 7.44 16.03
C VAL A 149 -12.11 7.07 16.67
N GLU A 150 -12.37 7.63 17.85
CA GLU A 150 -13.65 7.46 18.53
C GLU A 150 -14.76 8.00 17.64
N THR A 151 -15.82 7.22 17.48
CA THR A 151 -16.99 7.61 16.69
C THR A 151 -18.10 8.04 17.62
N GLU A 152 -18.55 9.28 17.49
CA GLU A 152 -19.74 9.76 18.19
C GLU A 152 -21.00 9.28 17.44
N PRO A 153 -21.90 8.53 18.10
CA PRO A 153 -23.15 8.13 17.49
C PRO A 153 -24.00 9.36 17.18
N THR A 154 -24.58 9.40 15.98
CA THR A 154 -25.48 10.50 15.61
C THR A 154 -26.75 10.45 16.46
N LYS A 155 -27.20 11.61 16.94
CA LYS A 155 -28.51 11.77 17.60
C LYS A 155 -29.63 12.05 16.58
N GLN A 156 -29.31 12.08 15.29
CA GLN A 156 -30.28 12.36 14.24
C GLN A 156 -31.05 11.09 13.86
N GLU A 157 -32.38 11.17 13.85
CA GLU A 157 -33.28 10.10 13.40
C GLU A 157 -33.56 10.15 11.89
N ARG A 158 -33.14 11.23 11.23
CA ARG A 158 -33.39 11.42 9.79
C ARG A 158 -32.52 10.48 8.97
N VAL A 159 -33.13 9.87 7.96
CA VAL A 159 -32.46 8.99 7.00
C VAL A 159 -32.43 9.70 5.66
N ILE A 160 -31.30 9.60 4.96
CA ILE A 160 -31.17 10.07 3.58
C ILE A 160 -30.78 8.89 2.69
N ALA A 161 -31.50 8.71 1.59
CA ALA A 161 -31.13 7.76 0.56
C ALA A 161 -30.05 8.38 -0.33
N LEU A 162 -28.90 7.71 -0.49
CA LEU A 162 -27.79 8.18 -1.33
C LEU A 162 -27.71 7.32 -2.59
N ASP A 163 -27.83 7.95 -3.77
CA ASP A 163 -27.75 7.30 -5.07
C ASP A 163 -26.61 7.92 -5.92
N PRO A 164 -25.64 7.12 -6.40
CA PRO A 164 -24.60 7.62 -7.31
C PRO A 164 -25.19 7.90 -8.70
N GLY A 165 -24.99 9.11 -9.22
CA GLY A 165 -25.59 9.56 -10.48
C GLY A 165 -24.58 9.93 -11.57
N ASN A 166 -25.05 9.99 -12.81
CA ASN A 166 -24.26 10.49 -13.95
C ASN A 166 -24.24 12.04 -14.04
N ARG A 167 -25.25 12.72 -13.49
CA ARG A 167 -25.38 14.20 -13.54
C ARG A 167 -24.78 14.90 -12.32
N ALA A 168 -24.89 14.25 -11.15
CA ALA A 168 -24.26 14.61 -9.90
C ALA A 168 -23.60 13.35 -9.35
N PHE A 169 -22.40 13.47 -8.79
CA PHE A 169 -21.62 12.32 -8.31
C PHE A 169 -22.39 11.50 -7.27
N LEU A 170 -23.09 12.18 -6.36
CA LEU A 170 -23.94 11.56 -5.37
C LEU A 170 -25.17 12.43 -5.14
N THR A 171 -26.36 11.84 -5.23
CA THR A 171 -27.62 12.51 -4.92
C THR A 171 -28.20 11.92 -3.65
N GLY A 172 -28.50 12.76 -2.68
CA GLY A 172 -29.20 12.41 -1.46
C GLY A 172 -30.67 12.84 -1.54
N TYR A 173 -31.60 12.01 -1.08
CA TYR A 173 -33.01 12.37 -0.88
C TYR A 173 -33.49 11.95 0.50
N ASP A 174 -34.03 12.88 1.28
CA ASP A 174 -34.50 12.65 2.65
C ASP A 174 -36.03 12.63 2.79
N GLY A 175 -36.76 12.68 1.67
CA GLY A 175 -38.23 12.77 1.65
C GLY A 175 -38.77 14.17 1.39
N GLU A 176 -37.97 15.22 1.65
CA GLU A 176 -38.36 16.61 1.49
C GLU A 176 -37.37 17.41 0.62
N ASN A 177 -36.08 17.12 0.76
CA ASN A 177 -34.98 17.83 0.15
C ASN A 177 -34.13 16.91 -0.72
N VAL A 178 -33.55 17.50 -1.77
CA VAL A 178 -32.58 16.84 -2.64
C VAL A 178 -31.21 17.46 -2.39
N LEU A 179 -30.25 16.66 -1.95
CA LEU A 179 -28.84 17.02 -1.83
C LEU A 179 -28.09 16.56 -3.07
N GLU A 180 -27.53 17.45 -3.87
CA GLU A 180 -26.71 17.08 -5.03
C GLU A 180 -25.23 17.41 -4.77
N ILE A 181 -24.41 16.38 -4.57
CA ILE A 181 -22.96 16.53 -4.43
C ILE A 181 -22.30 16.38 -5.81
N GLY A 182 -21.51 17.38 -6.19
CA GLY A 182 -20.79 17.38 -7.47
C GLY A 182 -21.66 17.61 -8.70
N LYS A 183 -22.77 18.35 -8.55
CA LYS A 183 -23.66 18.71 -9.67
C LYS A 183 -22.90 19.49 -10.74
N GLY A 184 -22.85 18.96 -11.96
CA GLY A 184 -22.17 19.62 -13.08
C GLY A 184 -20.63 19.53 -13.05
N ASP A 185 -20.04 18.93 -12.02
CA ASP A 185 -18.59 18.76 -11.92
C ASP A 185 -18.06 17.80 -12.98
N ILE A 186 -18.83 16.77 -13.35
CA ILE A 186 -18.48 15.88 -14.47
C ILE A 186 -18.27 16.67 -15.78
N GLY A 187 -19.10 17.67 -16.06
CA GLY A 187 -18.93 18.53 -17.23
C GLY A 187 -17.66 19.39 -17.15
N ARG A 188 -17.30 19.85 -15.95
CA ARG A 188 -16.03 20.56 -15.71
C ARG A 188 -14.82 19.64 -15.86
N ILE A 189 -14.86 18.45 -15.25
CA ILE A 189 -13.80 17.42 -15.33
C ILE A 189 -13.58 17.03 -16.79
N ASN A 190 -14.64 16.74 -17.55
CA ASN A 190 -14.54 16.39 -18.97
C ASN A 190 -13.88 17.50 -19.81
N ARG A 191 -14.21 18.77 -19.54
CA ARG A 191 -13.56 19.91 -20.21
C ARG A 191 -12.08 20.01 -19.86
N LEU A 192 -11.71 19.83 -18.59
CA LEU A 192 -10.32 19.82 -18.13
C LEU A 192 -9.53 18.65 -18.75
N CYS A 193 -10.09 17.44 -18.78
CA CYS A 193 -9.48 16.28 -19.41
C CYS A 193 -9.28 16.50 -20.92
N SER A 194 -10.30 17.02 -21.61
CA SER A 194 -10.21 17.34 -23.05
C SER A 194 -9.13 18.38 -23.33
N HIS A 195 -9.04 19.42 -22.49
CA HIS A 195 -8.01 20.43 -22.59
C HIS A 195 -6.60 19.86 -22.33
N LEU A 196 -6.45 19.01 -21.32
CA LEU A 196 -5.21 18.30 -21.02
C LEU A 196 -4.75 17.43 -22.20
N ASP A 197 -5.65 16.66 -22.80
CA ASP A 197 -5.35 15.85 -23.98
C ASP A 197 -4.94 16.72 -25.18
N GLN A 198 -5.55 17.89 -25.38
CA GLN A 198 -5.13 18.86 -26.40
C GLN A 198 -3.71 19.39 -26.13
N LEU A 199 -3.39 19.75 -24.88
CA LEU A 199 -2.05 20.19 -24.50
C LEU A 199 -1.01 19.10 -24.72
N LEU A 200 -1.31 17.86 -24.32
CA LEU A 200 -0.45 16.69 -24.54
C LEU A 200 -0.26 16.41 -26.05
N SER A 201 -1.31 16.55 -26.86
CA SER A 201 -1.25 16.38 -28.31
C SER A 201 -0.42 17.47 -28.98
N ARG A 202 -0.48 18.71 -28.51
CA ARG A 202 0.37 19.80 -29.00
C ARG A 202 1.83 19.56 -28.62
N ALA A 203 2.09 19.20 -27.37
CA ALA A 203 3.42 18.89 -26.87
C ALA A 203 4.07 17.68 -27.58
N SER A 204 3.28 16.69 -28.03
CA SER A 204 3.81 15.56 -28.80
C SER A 204 4.09 15.89 -30.26
N LYS A 205 3.50 16.98 -30.80
CA LYS A 205 3.68 17.44 -32.18
C LYS A 205 4.77 18.51 -32.33
N THR A 206 5.23 19.11 -31.24
CA THR A 206 6.39 20.02 -31.25
C THR A 206 7.67 19.19 -31.39
N ASN A 207 8.34 19.33 -32.53
CA ASN A 207 9.51 18.54 -32.98
C ASN A 207 10.83 18.88 -32.27
N ASP A 208 10.81 19.26 -31.00
CA ASP A 208 12.04 19.35 -30.23
C ASP A 208 12.37 17.98 -29.62
N GLY A 209 13.59 17.52 -29.86
CA GLY A 209 14.08 16.16 -29.57
C GLY A 209 13.84 15.65 -28.14
N PRO A 210 14.13 14.37 -27.87
CA PRO A 210 13.47 13.56 -26.84
C PRO A 210 13.65 14.11 -25.42
N SER A 211 12.82 15.05 -24.99
CA SER A 211 12.75 15.53 -23.62
C SER A 211 11.80 14.65 -22.81
N ASN A 212 12.40 13.74 -22.03
CA ASN A 212 11.84 13.00 -20.89
C ASN A 212 10.32 12.72 -20.90
N LYS A 213 9.98 11.50 -21.36
CA LYS A 213 8.65 10.88 -21.30
C LYS A 213 8.00 11.01 -19.90
N TRP A 214 7.05 11.92 -19.75
CA TRP A 214 6.08 11.92 -18.66
C TRP A 214 5.13 10.72 -18.81
N LYS A 215 5.53 9.56 -18.26
CA LYS A 215 4.65 8.38 -18.17
C LYS A 215 3.59 8.61 -17.08
N ILE A 216 2.47 9.24 -17.44
CA ILE A 216 1.25 9.15 -16.64
C ILE A 216 0.59 7.81 -16.96
N CYS A 217 0.44 6.96 -15.94
CA CYS A 217 -0.24 5.67 -16.05
C CYS A 217 -1.74 5.92 -16.16
N ARG A 218 -2.32 5.67 -17.34
CA ARG A 218 -3.77 5.58 -17.51
C ARG A 218 -4.21 4.22 -16.95
N ASP A 219 -4.86 4.22 -15.79
CA ASP A 219 -5.68 3.11 -15.31
C ASP A 219 -7.06 3.67 -15.00
N VAL A 220 -7.91 3.76 -16.03
CA VAL A 220 -9.37 3.79 -15.91
C VAL A 220 -9.93 3.03 -17.12
N ARG A 221 -10.30 1.78 -16.89
CA ARG A 221 -11.40 1.10 -17.57
C ARG A 221 -12.18 0.35 -16.51
#